data_AF-A0A4Y8IIR4-F1
#
_entry.id   AF-A0A4Y8IIR4-F1
#
_cell.length_a   1.000
_cell.length_b   1.000
_cell.length_c   1.000
_cell.angle_alpha   90.00
_cell.angle_beta   90.00
_cell.angle_gamma   90.00
#
_symmetry.space_group_name_H-M   'P 1'
#
loop_
_entity.id
_entity.type
_entity.pdbx_description
1 polymer ?
#
loop_
_entity_poly.entity_id
_entity_poly.type
_entity_poly.pdbx_seq_one_letter_code
_entity_poly.pdbx_strand_id
1 'polypeptide(L)'
;MIFRKIGLAAISLIIVLFYFYTEMNTYPSSKEAVENTELGIPVKKVLMINGVNIDSDHEYVLFSSEINGDAYYGFAMTKWAFSGWKAVDYVGGFHITTSNANGSYSYKESMKLVNGLIDRQVDRVMIGDRIANINPLPNSNLRVWYQFGISEEELESVRFLDKNDEEIR
;
A
#
# COMPACT_ATOMS: atom_id res chain seq x y z
N MET A 1 41.90 -23.29 -24.42
CA MET A 1 41.51 -23.02 -23.01
C MET A 1 41.15 -21.56 -22.73
N ILE A 2 41.74 -20.58 -23.44
CA ILE A 2 41.50 -19.13 -23.23
C ILE A 2 40.08 -18.70 -23.65
N PHE A 3 39.57 -19.14 -24.81
CA PHE A 3 38.22 -18.79 -25.30
C PHE A 3 37.06 -19.21 -24.37
N ARG A 4 37.20 -20.33 -23.65
CA ARG A 4 36.20 -20.76 -22.64
C ARG A 4 36.15 -19.82 -21.43
N LYS A 5 37.27 -19.21 -21.03
CA LYS A 5 37.32 -18.27 -19.90
C LYS A 5 36.72 -16.90 -20.27
N ILE A 6 36.92 -16.45 -21.51
CA ILE A 6 36.36 -15.19 -22.02
C ILE A 6 34.82 -15.30 -22.15
N GLY A 7 34.31 -16.43 -22.64
CA GLY A 7 32.87 -16.67 -22.75
C GLY A 7 32.15 -16.69 -21.39
N LEU A 8 32.75 -17.33 -20.37
CA LEU A 8 32.19 -17.32 -19.00
C LEU A 8 32.22 -15.93 -18.35
N ALA A 9 33.27 -15.14 -18.59
CA ALA A 9 33.37 -13.78 -18.07
C ALA A 9 32.30 -12.85 -18.68
N ALA A 10 32.02 -12.97 -19.99
CA ALA A 10 30.99 -12.18 -20.66
C ALA A 10 29.57 -12.51 -20.17
N ILE A 11 29.25 -13.80 -19.99
CA ILE A 11 27.96 -14.23 -19.44
C ILE A 11 27.79 -13.71 -18.00
N SER A 12 28.83 -13.81 -17.19
CA SER A 12 28.80 -13.31 -15.81
C SER A 12 28.58 -11.79 -15.76
N LEU A 13 29.24 -11.04 -16.65
CA LEU A 13 29.05 -9.58 -16.76
C LEU A 13 27.62 -9.22 -17.19
N ILE A 14 27.04 -9.96 -18.15
CA ILE A 14 25.65 -9.73 -18.59
C ILE A 14 24.66 -10.00 -17.46
N ILE A 15 24.85 -11.08 -16.69
CA ILE A 15 23.99 -11.39 -15.53
C ILE A 15 24.10 -10.28 -14.48
N VAL A 16 25.31 -9.79 -14.20
CA VAL A 16 25.54 -8.70 -13.25
C VAL A 16 24.90 -7.39 -13.75
N LEU A 17 25.10 -7.03 -15.01
CA LEU A 17 24.49 -5.83 -15.61
C LEU A 17 22.97 -5.93 -15.66
N PHE A 18 22.43 -7.11 -15.97
CA PHE A 18 20.99 -7.36 -15.94
C PHE A 18 20.43 -7.24 -14.53
N TYR A 19 21.12 -7.80 -13.53
CA TYR A 19 20.77 -7.65 -12.12
C TYR A 19 20.76 -6.18 -11.70
N PHE A 20 21.82 -5.41 -12.02
CA PHE A 20 21.87 -3.97 -11.76
C PHE A 20 20.78 -3.19 -12.50
N TYR A 21 20.45 -3.57 -13.74
CA TYR A 21 19.38 -2.94 -14.51
C TYR A 21 18.00 -3.14 -13.85
N THR A 22 17.71 -4.35 -13.34
CA THR A 22 16.46 -4.61 -12.59
C THR A 22 16.41 -3.96 -11.20
N GLU A 23 17.54 -3.42 -10.74
CA GLU A 23 17.67 -2.65 -9.50
C GLU A 23 17.70 -1.13 -9.73
N MET A 24 17.57 -0.67 -10.98
CA MET A 24 17.40 0.76 -11.27
C MET A 24 16.01 1.22 -10.79
N ASN A 25 15.95 2.43 -10.23
CA ASN A 25 14.78 3.07 -9.58
C ASN A 25 14.51 2.64 -8.12
N THR A 26 15.57 2.53 -7.30
CA THR A 26 15.46 2.48 -5.84
C THR A 26 15.66 3.86 -5.20
N TYR A 27 15.07 4.08 -4.03
CA TYR A 27 15.04 5.36 -3.32
C TYR A 27 15.39 5.21 -1.83
N PRO A 28 15.95 6.23 -1.18
CA PRO A 28 16.27 6.23 0.25
C PRO A 28 15.13 5.85 1.21
N SER A 29 13.88 6.12 0.84
CA SER A 29 12.70 5.80 1.66
C SER A 29 11.56 5.20 0.84
N SER A 30 10.69 4.43 1.49
CA SER A 30 9.46 3.88 0.89
C SER A 30 8.55 5.00 0.35
N LYS A 31 8.45 6.12 1.08
CA LYS A 31 7.77 7.33 0.63
C LYS A 31 8.31 7.82 -0.71
N GLU A 32 9.62 8.05 -0.81
CA GLU A 32 10.25 8.54 -2.05
C GLU A 32 10.07 7.55 -3.19
N ALA A 33 10.11 6.25 -2.90
CA ALA A 33 9.84 5.21 -3.88
C ALA A 33 8.43 5.29 -4.47
N VAL A 34 7.44 5.69 -3.67
CA VAL A 34 6.06 5.86 -4.13
C VAL A 34 5.86 7.19 -4.84
N GLU A 35 6.50 8.27 -4.38
CA GLU A 35 6.42 9.58 -5.06
C GLU A 35 7.00 9.57 -6.48
N ASN A 36 7.95 8.67 -6.74
CA ASN A 36 8.64 8.56 -8.03
C ASN A 36 8.28 7.28 -8.82
N THR A 37 7.20 6.59 -8.44
CA THR A 37 6.81 5.34 -9.09
C THR A 37 6.21 5.56 -10.49
N GLU A 38 6.51 4.65 -11.41
CA GLU A 38 5.93 4.60 -12.76
C GLU A 38 4.92 3.46 -12.93
N LEU A 39 4.43 2.84 -11.83
CA LEU A 39 3.54 1.68 -11.85
C LEU A 39 2.12 1.92 -12.43
N GLY A 40 1.90 3.03 -13.14
CA GLY A 40 0.69 3.28 -13.93
C GLY A 40 -0.46 3.93 -13.17
N ILE A 41 -0.27 4.32 -11.91
CA ILE A 41 -1.23 5.14 -11.15
C ILE A 41 -0.61 6.50 -10.83
N PRO A 42 -1.29 7.62 -11.13
CA PRO A 42 -0.78 8.95 -10.82
C PRO A 42 -0.80 9.20 -9.30
N VAL A 43 0.36 9.10 -8.66
CA VAL A 43 0.51 9.48 -7.25
C VAL A 43 0.47 11.00 -7.13
N LYS A 44 -0.56 11.53 -6.48
CA LYS A 44 -0.69 12.98 -6.22
C LYS A 44 0.04 13.39 -4.95
N LYS A 45 -0.11 12.59 -3.88
CA LYS A 45 0.50 12.87 -2.58
C LYS A 45 0.60 11.61 -1.74
N VAL A 46 1.75 11.39 -1.10
CA VAL A 46 1.87 10.38 -0.03
C VAL A 46 1.21 10.90 1.26
N LEU A 47 0.33 10.10 1.83
CA LEU A 47 -0.47 10.46 3.01
C LEU A 47 0.13 9.94 4.32
N MET A 48 0.94 8.87 4.25
CA MET A 48 1.67 8.33 5.39
C MET A 48 3.17 8.58 5.25
N ILE A 49 3.76 9.27 6.23
CA ILE A 49 5.18 9.64 6.21
C ILE A 49 6.07 8.42 6.44
N ASN A 50 5.63 7.50 7.31
CA ASN A 50 6.29 6.22 7.55
C ASN A 50 5.38 5.12 6.99
N GLY A 51 5.94 4.22 6.19
CA GLY A 51 5.21 3.06 5.72
C GLY A 51 4.82 2.14 6.87
N VAL A 52 3.86 1.26 6.62
CA VAL A 52 3.52 0.16 7.54
C VAL A 52 4.37 -1.04 7.16
N ASN A 53 5.27 -1.43 8.05
CA ASN A 53 6.07 -2.65 7.88
C ASN A 53 5.15 -3.87 7.84
N ILE A 54 5.27 -4.66 6.79
CA ILE A 54 4.62 -5.97 6.66
C ILE A 54 5.58 -7.04 7.18
N ASP A 55 6.83 -6.94 6.75
CA ASP A 55 7.96 -7.78 7.13
C ASP A 55 9.26 -6.94 7.10
N SER A 56 10.44 -7.58 7.11
CA SER A 56 11.72 -6.88 7.14
C SER A 56 12.05 -6.11 5.85
N ASP A 57 11.45 -6.51 4.74
CA ASP A 57 11.83 -6.06 3.40
C ASP A 57 10.67 -5.39 2.68
N HIS A 58 9.47 -5.32 3.27
CA HIS A 58 8.30 -4.73 2.63
C HIS A 58 7.56 -3.73 3.52
N GLU A 59 7.22 -2.60 2.92
CA GLU A 59 6.43 -1.53 3.54
C GLU A 59 5.24 -1.15 2.65
N TYR A 60 4.10 -0.86 3.28
CA TYR A 60 2.98 -0.19 2.63
C TYR A 60 2.98 1.30 2.86
N VAL A 61 2.76 2.06 1.78
CA VAL A 61 2.60 3.50 1.85
C VAL A 61 1.23 3.87 1.31
N LEU A 62 0.44 4.52 2.16
CA LEU A 62 -0.84 5.12 1.76
C LEU A 62 -0.59 6.41 0.96
N PHE A 63 -1.22 6.52 -0.19
CA PHE A 63 -1.14 7.69 -1.06
C PHE A 63 -2.54 8.12 -1.54
N SER A 64 -2.65 9.36 -2.01
CA SER A 64 -3.78 9.85 -2.79
C SER A 64 -3.43 9.95 -4.28
N SER A 65 -4.43 9.76 -5.10
CA SER A 65 -4.38 9.83 -6.56
C SER A 65 -5.52 10.72 -7.06
N GLU A 66 -5.38 11.24 -8.27
CA GLU A 66 -6.45 11.91 -8.98
C GLU A 66 -6.64 11.24 -10.34
N ILE A 67 -7.84 10.73 -10.59
CA ILE A 67 -8.16 10.01 -11.82
C ILE A 67 -9.42 10.64 -12.40
N ASN A 68 -9.32 11.20 -13.61
CA ASN A 68 -10.42 11.92 -14.27
C ASN A 68 -11.00 13.08 -13.43
N GLY A 69 -10.19 13.72 -12.58
CA GLY A 69 -10.59 14.82 -11.70
C GLY A 69 -11.18 14.39 -10.35
N ASP A 70 -11.40 13.09 -10.15
CA ASP A 70 -11.90 12.53 -8.89
C ASP A 70 -10.74 12.09 -7.98
N ALA A 71 -10.90 12.27 -6.66
CA ALA A 71 -9.88 11.98 -5.67
C ALA A 71 -9.96 10.53 -5.18
N TYR A 72 -8.89 9.76 -5.33
CA TYR A 72 -8.80 8.37 -4.84
C TYR A 72 -7.72 8.26 -3.78
N TYR A 73 -7.80 7.20 -2.97
CA TYR A 73 -6.66 6.74 -2.19
C TYR A 73 -6.16 5.39 -2.71
N GLY A 74 -4.96 5.00 -2.33
CA GLY A 74 -4.40 3.69 -2.65
C GLY A 74 -3.24 3.34 -1.73
N PHE A 75 -2.86 2.07 -1.75
CA PHE A 75 -1.69 1.57 -1.04
C PHE A 75 -0.67 1.09 -2.05
N ALA A 76 0.57 1.57 -1.95
CA ALA A 76 1.67 1.06 -2.73
C ALA A 76 2.49 0.13 -1.85
N MET A 77 2.77 -1.08 -2.35
CA MET A 77 3.77 -1.97 -1.76
C MET A 77 5.14 -1.51 -2.20
N THR A 78 6.03 -1.30 -1.24
CA THR A 78 7.44 -1.04 -1.49
C THR A 78 8.25 -2.21 -0.95
N LYS A 79 9.39 -2.44 -1.60
CA LYS A 79 10.34 -3.48 -1.23
C LYS A 79 11.73 -2.89 -1.05
N TRP A 80 12.39 -3.21 0.05
CA TRP A 80 13.81 -2.94 0.24
C TRP A 80 14.61 -3.85 -0.71
N ALA A 81 15.38 -3.21 -1.56
CA ALA A 81 16.31 -3.84 -2.49
C ALA A 81 17.75 -3.45 -2.09
N PHE A 82 18.75 -3.84 -2.88
CA PHE A 82 20.14 -3.73 -2.43
C PHE A 82 20.57 -2.29 -2.10
N SER A 83 20.06 -1.31 -2.83
CA SER A 83 20.42 0.12 -2.71
C SER A 83 19.30 1.05 -2.21
N GLY A 84 18.14 0.51 -1.83
CA GLY A 84 17.03 1.31 -1.33
C GLY A 84 15.65 0.67 -1.58
N TRP A 85 14.60 1.44 -1.31
CA TRP A 85 13.22 1.04 -1.52
C TRP A 85 12.79 1.22 -2.97
N LYS A 86 11.99 0.30 -3.49
CA LYS A 86 11.29 0.45 -4.78
C LYS A 86 9.82 0.11 -4.62
N ALA A 87 8.95 0.84 -5.30
CA ALA A 87 7.54 0.46 -5.40
C ALA A 87 7.43 -0.78 -6.32
N VAL A 88 6.72 -1.82 -5.88
CA VAL A 88 6.64 -3.11 -6.60
C VAL A 88 5.22 -3.54 -6.94
N ASP A 89 4.21 -3.01 -6.24
CA ASP A 89 2.80 -3.32 -6.48
C ASP A 89 1.91 -2.21 -5.91
N TYR A 90 0.62 -2.23 -6.26
CA TYR A 90 -0.37 -1.32 -5.69
C TYR A 90 -1.74 -1.99 -5.48
N VAL A 91 -2.49 -1.43 -4.53
CA VAL A 91 -3.91 -1.69 -4.34
C VAL A 91 -4.65 -0.36 -4.48
N GLY A 92 -5.54 -0.30 -5.46
CA GLY A 92 -6.47 0.81 -5.58
C GLY A 92 -7.46 0.81 -4.42
N GLY A 93 -7.63 1.96 -3.79
CA GLY A 93 -8.73 2.23 -2.88
C GLY A 93 -9.96 2.77 -3.60
N PHE A 94 -10.91 3.30 -2.82
CA PHE A 94 -12.13 3.90 -3.34
C PHE A 94 -11.98 5.39 -3.67
N HIS A 95 -12.94 5.91 -4.42
CA HIS A 95 -13.18 7.36 -4.49
C HIS A 95 -13.43 7.87 -3.07
N ILE A 96 -12.72 8.92 -2.69
CA ILE A 96 -12.82 9.62 -1.40
C ILE A 96 -14.13 10.41 -1.36
N THR A 97 -15.23 9.72 -1.08
CA THR A 97 -16.57 10.29 -0.90
C THR A 97 -17.24 9.71 0.32
N THR A 98 -18.16 10.48 0.92
CA THR A 98 -18.95 10.04 2.08
C THR A 98 -19.90 8.89 1.74
N SER A 99 -20.31 8.75 0.47
CA SER A 99 -21.16 7.65 0.02
C SER A 99 -20.52 6.26 0.15
N ASN A 100 -19.18 6.22 0.22
CA ASN A 100 -18.41 4.98 0.31
C ASN A 100 -17.82 4.79 1.71
N ALA A 101 -18.22 5.62 2.69
CA ALA A 101 -17.76 5.50 4.06
C ALA A 101 -18.64 4.54 4.88
N ASN A 102 -18.10 4.02 5.98
CA ASN A 102 -18.83 3.27 7.01
C ASN A 102 -19.58 2.02 6.49
N GLY A 103 -18.92 1.18 5.69
CA GLY A 103 -19.53 -0.08 5.26
C GLY A 103 -18.91 -0.66 4.00
N SER A 104 -18.44 0.19 3.10
CA SER A 104 -17.71 -0.25 1.91
C SER A 104 -16.25 -0.52 2.24
N TYR A 105 -15.78 -1.72 1.90
CA TYR A 105 -14.38 -2.09 1.99
C TYR A 105 -13.93 -2.92 0.78
N SER A 106 -12.63 -2.88 0.53
CA SER A 106 -11.95 -3.63 -0.51
C SER A 106 -11.01 -4.63 0.16
N TYR A 107 -10.99 -5.84 -0.36
CA TYR A 107 -10.06 -6.89 0.07
C TYR A 107 -9.17 -7.33 -1.09
N LYS A 108 -7.87 -7.38 -0.84
CA LYS A 108 -6.87 -7.87 -1.80
C LYS A 108 -6.19 -9.11 -1.23
N GLU A 109 -6.64 -10.28 -1.64
CA GLU A 109 -6.15 -11.59 -1.18
C GLU A 109 -4.63 -11.73 -1.29
N SER A 110 -4.03 -11.33 -2.41
CA SER A 110 -2.58 -11.43 -2.64
C SER A 110 -1.73 -10.71 -1.58
N MET A 111 -2.34 -9.78 -0.85
CA MET A 111 -1.70 -8.92 0.14
C MET A 111 -2.34 -9.07 1.52
N LYS A 112 -3.41 -9.90 1.62
CA LYS A 112 -4.26 -10.04 2.80
C LYS A 112 -4.62 -8.69 3.43
N LEU A 113 -4.89 -7.70 2.56
CA LEU A 113 -5.16 -6.32 2.93
C LEU A 113 -6.66 -6.06 2.79
N VAL A 114 -7.30 -5.67 3.88
CA VAL A 114 -8.63 -5.08 3.87
C VAL A 114 -8.54 -3.59 4.16
N ASN A 115 -9.27 -2.77 3.43
CA ASN A 115 -9.28 -1.32 3.63
C ASN A 115 -10.61 -0.69 3.23
N GLY A 116 -10.91 0.48 3.77
CA GLY A 116 -12.10 1.25 3.42
C GLY A 116 -12.05 2.68 3.94
N LEU A 117 -13.16 3.39 3.80
CA LEU A 117 -13.35 4.73 4.34
C LEU A 117 -14.27 4.71 5.54
N ILE A 118 -13.98 5.59 6.49
CA ILE A 118 -14.89 5.92 7.58
C ILE A 118 -15.03 7.43 7.71
N ASP A 119 -16.19 7.87 8.18
CA ASP A 119 -16.44 9.27 8.54
C ASP A 119 -16.18 9.50 10.04
N ARG A 120 -16.64 10.65 10.56
CA ARG A 120 -16.49 11.04 11.96
C ARG A 120 -17.34 10.26 12.96
N GLN A 121 -18.33 9.48 12.50
CA GLN A 121 -19.24 8.74 13.37
C GLN A 121 -18.52 7.51 13.93
N VAL A 122 -17.72 6.85 13.10
CA VAL A 122 -16.97 5.64 13.47
C VAL A 122 -15.69 6.02 14.19
N ASP A 123 -15.53 5.64 15.44
CA ASP A 123 -14.28 5.82 16.18
C ASP A 123 -13.27 4.72 15.86
N ARG A 124 -13.74 3.46 15.78
CA ARG A 124 -12.92 2.27 15.59
C ARG A 124 -13.55 1.30 14.59
N VAL A 125 -12.69 0.58 13.87
CA VAL A 125 -13.10 -0.55 13.03
C VAL A 125 -12.48 -1.81 13.60
N MET A 126 -13.30 -2.80 13.90
CA MET A 126 -12.90 -4.12 14.39
C MET A 126 -12.99 -5.14 13.26
N ILE A 127 -12.02 -6.05 13.19
CA ILE A 127 -12.03 -7.21 12.29
C ILE A 127 -11.71 -8.42 13.16
N GLY A 128 -12.73 -9.18 13.52
CA GLY A 128 -12.66 -10.16 14.59
C GLY A 128 -12.31 -9.48 15.91
N ASP A 129 -11.16 -9.86 16.48
CA ASP A 129 -10.59 -9.32 17.72
C ASP A 129 -9.52 -8.23 17.47
N ARG A 130 -9.28 -7.84 16.22
CA ARG A 130 -8.23 -6.90 15.84
C ARG A 130 -8.81 -5.52 15.60
N ILE A 131 -8.14 -4.49 16.12
CA ILE A 131 -8.45 -3.08 15.81
C ILE A 131 -7.71 -2.71 14.52
N ALA A 132 -8.42 -2.17 13.54
CA ALA A 132 -7.83 -1.68 12.30
C ALA A 132 -7.04 -0.38 12.52
N ASN A 133 -6.03 -0.16 11.67
CA ASN A 133 -5.32 1.11 11.62
C ASN A 133 -6.21 2.17 10.97
N ILE A 134 -6.17 3.40 11.47
CA ILE A 134 -6.95 4.53 10.93
C ILE A 134 -6.00 5.69 10.64
N ASN A 135 -6.06 6.22 9.42
CA ASN A 135 -5.27 7.38 8.99
C ASN A 135 -6.17 8.50 8.43
N PRO A 136 -6.01 9.75 8.91
CA PRO A 136 -6.80 10.86 8.42
C PRO A 136 -6.44 11.25 7.00
N LEU A 137 -7.46 11.61 6.21
CA LEU A 137 -7.26 12.16 4.88
C LEU A 137 -7.13 13.70 4.97
N PRO A 138 -6.10 14.30 4.35
CA PRO A 138 -5.96 15.76 4.34
C PRO A 138 -7.18 16.45 3.73
N ASN A 139 -7.61 17.55 4.35
CA ASN A 139 -8.73 18.39 3.89
C ASN A 139 -10.07 17.63 3.74
N SER A 140 -10.25 16.55 4.49
CA SER A 140 -11.48 15.76 4.48
C SER A 140 -11.90 15.37 5.91
N ASN A 141 -13.20 15.20 6.12
CA ASN A 141 -13.75 14.59 7.35
C ASN A 141 -13.69 13.06 7.31
N LEU A 142 -13.16 12.49 6.23
CA LEU A 142 -13.00 11.05 6.04
C LEU A 142 -11.61 10.59 6.49
N ARG A 143 -11.55 9.32 6.88
CA ARG A 143 -10.32 8.63 7.27
C ARG A 143 -10.28 7.30 6.55
N VAL A 144 -9.09 6.85 6.18
CA VAL A 144 -8.87 5.51 5.63
C VAL A 144 -8.63 4.58 6.81
N TRP A 145 -9.36 3.47 6.86
CA TRP A 145 -9.03 2.36 7.75
C TRP A 145 -8.47 1.20 6.95
N TYR A 146 -7.56 0.44 7.55
CA TYR A 146 -6.98 -0.75 6.91
C TYR A 146 -6.38 -1.73 7.92
N GLN A 147 -6.25 -2.98 7.48
CA GLN A 147 -5.59 -4.03 8.24
C GLN A 147 -4.93 -5.06 7.32
N PHE A 148 -3.76 -5.54 7.73
CA PHE A 148 -2.99 -6.57 7.02
C PHE A 148 -3.10 -7.95 7.68
N GLY A 149 -2.86 -8.98 6.87
CA GLY A 149 -2.90 -10.36 7.33
C GLY A 149 -4.30 -10.78 7.78
N ILE A 150 -5.32 -10.28 7.09
CA ILE A 150 -6.73 -10.66 7.28
C ILE A 150 -7.08 -11.75 6.28
N SER A 151 -7.74 -12.81 6.74
CA SER A 151 -8.35 -13.85 5.90
C SER A 151 -9.75 -13.47 5.42
N GLU A 152 -10.24 -14.10 4.36
CA GLU A 152 -11.61 -13.87 3.88
C GLU A 152 -12.67 -14.17 4.96
N GLU A 153 -12.48 -15.21 5.77
CA GLU A 153 -13.39 -15.58 6.87
C GLU A 153 -13.50 -14.47 7.93
N GLU A 154 -12.39 -13.79 8.25
CA GLU A 154 -12.39 -12.68 9.21
C GLU A 154 -13.19 -11.46 8.70
N LEU A 155 -13.41 -11.32 7.39
CA LEU A 155 -14.16 -10.20 6.81
C LEU A 155 -15.65 -10.22 7.20
N GLU A 156 -16.20 -11.38 7.53
CA GLU A 156 -17.59 -11.51 8.01
C GLU A 156 -17.79 -10.85 9.38
N SER A 157 -16.71 -10.58 10.11
CA SER A 157 -16.72 -10.02 11.46
C SER A 157 -16.34 -8.53 11.54
N VAL A 158 -16.32 -7.85 10.38
CA VAL A 158 -16.04 -6.41 10.32
C VAL A 158 -17.16 -5.64 11.03
N ARG A 159 -16.79 -4.83 12.03
CA ARG A 159 -17.71 -3.98 12.80
C ARG A 159 -17.20 -2.55 12.84
N PHE A 160 -18.10 -1.60 12.62
CA PHE A 160 -17.82 -0.17 12.72
C PHE A 160 -18.41 0.34 14.03
N LEU A 161 -17.56 0.80 14.95
CA LEU A 161 -17.96 1.18 16.30
C LEU A 161 -17.83 2.69 16.50
N ASP A 162 -18.80 3.29 17.18
CA ASP A 162 -18.74 4.68 17.64
C ASP A 162 -17.86 4.81 18.90
N LYS A 163 -17.79 6.02 19.46
CA LYS A 163 -17.01 6.32 20.68
C LYS A 163 -17.53 5.63 21.96
N ASN A 164 -18.75 5.09 21.94
CA ASN A 164 -19.41 4.42 23.04
C ASN A 164 -19.46 2.89 22.83
N ASP A 165 -18.74 2.37 21.83
CA ASP A 165 -18.78 0.96 21.41
C ASP A 165 -20.13 0.49 20.85
N GLU A 166 -20.95 1.42 20.37
CA GLU A 166 -22.18 1.09 19.64
C GLU A 166 -21.88 0.89 18.15
N GLU A 167 -22.46 -0.16 17.57
CA GLU A 167 -22.26 -0.47 16.16
C GLU A 167 -23.02 0.51 15.25
N ILE A 168 -22.30 1.11 14.31
CA ILE A 168 -22.83 2.01 13.29
C ILE A 168 -23.10 1.19 12.04
N ARG A 169 -24.32 1.32 11.52
CA ARG A 169 -24.75 0.73 10.26
C ARG A 169 -24.69 1.73 9.11
#